data_AF-A0A7H1DYB0-F1
#
_entry.id   AF-A0A7H1DYB0-F1
#
_cell.length_a   1.000
_cell.length_b   1.000
_cell.length_c   1.000
_cell.angle_alpha   90.00
_cell.angle_beta   90.00
_cell.angle_gamma   90.00
#
_symmetry.space_group_name_H-M   'P 1'
#
loop_
_entity.id
_entity.type
_entity.pdbx_description
1 polymer ?
#
loop_
_entity_poly.entity_id
_entity_poly.type
_entity_poly.pdbx_seq_one_letter_code
_entity_poly.pdbx_strand_id
1 'polypeptide(L)'
;MENGLPNTNIEPGSLLDLRLNKGMLPTLDIAGHTFYVDLRMNKLRPKDDFISKGIDFTEIKDYYDRDRRAFVIPYNPTKREFQQDDVSKMTELPTDIIIVQFPNQYELDIVGWNRKHGNSLTDQDVKQMHFEARTLPWVDTNVIEHIKRNVAEQLNPKEEYIVNQPKDNLYKIPTDTQRVLPTYKVFGTEFIVDVNQLELRQKANPKNVISLSDMEEKAVQGYRFWYSPNTKGLTKYAEPGAKLAEIPDFVKLDPTGMSKKYNISEDIMAGMDDFKLMVDQDVFDKIAYKGIIPTIDIAGHTFYIDLFNDKLHPKDDIWSRGIIFSELKHYYSYKDDTYTIPYNQGTHTFQEVSLNVKEIPKDLIVVQIPGKRTLDPIGQNKTSDLNTSDYLKKHGVQLQFEAKVIPWHQTRFAETVKRNNVQEMKAKQKSTISPKPEEESTVNKRKGRRM
;
A
#
# COMPACT_ATOMS: atom_id res chain seq x y z
N MET A 1 -17.15 47.79 -33.13
CA MET A 1 -18.56 47.53 -33.44
C MET A 1 -19.17 46.94 -32.18
N GLU A 2 -20.04 47.71 -31.54
CA GLU A 2 -20.81 47.29 -30.37
C GLU A 2 -21.80 46.21 -30.80
N ASN A 3 -21.63 44.99 -30.27
CA ASN A 3 -22.66 43.97 -30.36
C ASN A 3 -23.59 44.16 -29.16
N GLY A 4 -24.71 44.83 -29.38
CA GLY A 4 -25.82 44.91 -28.42
C GLY A 4 -26.31 43.50 -28.08
N LEU A 5 -26.30 43.17 -26.78
CA LEU A 5 -26.90 41.94 -26.26
C LEU A 5 -28.42 41.98 -26.48
N PRO A 6 -29.07 40.84 -26.78
CA PRO A 6 -30.52 40.77 -26.91
C PRO A 6 -31.20 41.18 -25.59
N ASN A 7 -32.29 41.95 -25.69
CA ASN A 7 -33.18 42.31 -24.58
C ASN A 7 -33.85 41.05 -24.00
N THR A 8 -33.16 40.35 -23.12
CA THR A 8 -33.80 39.45 -22.14
C THR A 8 -34.31 40.32 -21.01
N ASN A 9 -35.61 40.26 -20.70
CA ASN A 9 -36.21 40.91 -19.53
C ASN A 9 -35.67 40.25 -18.24
N ILE A 10 -34.47 40.65 -17.81
CA ILE A 10 -33.90 40.23 -16.53
C ILE A 10 -34.57 41.08 -15.45
N GLU A 11 -35.18 40.41 -14.46
CA GLU A 11 -35.83 41.08 -13.33
C GLU A 11 -34.79 41.91 -12.54
N PRO A 12 -34.98 43.24 -12.40
CA PRO A 12 -34.06 44.08 -11.63
C PRO A 12 -33.91 43.60 -10.19
N GLY A 13 -32.67 43.48 -9.71
CA GLY A 13 -32.38 42.98 -8.36
C GLY A 13 -32.40 41.46 -8.19
N SER A 14 -32.77 40.68 -9.23
CA SER A 14 -32.56 39.22 -9.23
C SER A 14 -31.07 38.88 -9.12
N LEU A 15 -30.73 37.68 -8.68
CA LEU A 15 -29.33 37.23 -8.60
C LEU A 15 -28.64 37.27 -9.98
N LEU A 16 -29.39 37.02 -11.05
CA LEU A 16 -28.89 37.18 -12.41
C LEU A 16 -28.60 38.65 -12.75
N ASP A 17 -29.47 39.61 -12.38
CA ASP A 17 -29.21 41.06 -12.57
C ASP A 17 -27.96 41.52 -11.79
N LEU A 18 -27.84 41.11 -10.52
CA LEU A 18 -26.69 41.44 -9.68
C LEU A 18 -25.38 40.93 -10.28
N ARG A 19 -25.37 39.68 -10.76
CA ARG A 19 -24.18 39.08 -11.35
C ARG A 19 -23.86 39.59 -12.76
N LEU A 20 -24.87 39.70 -13.63
CA LEU A 20 -24.71 39.99 -15.05
C LEU A 20 -24.55 41.51 -15.30
N ASN A 21 -25.46 42.32 -14.77
CA ASN A 21 -25.57 43.75 -15.04
C ASN A 21 -24.86 44.62 -14.00
N LYS A 22 -24.91 44.25 -12.71
CA LYS A 22 -24.21 44.99 -11.63
C LYS A 22 -22.77 44.51 -11.41
N GLY A 23 -22.39 43.39 -12.02
CA GLY A 23 -21.02 42.87 -11.98
C GLY A 23 -20.59 42.28 -10.64
N MET A 24 -21.52 42.02 -9.71
CA MET A 24 -21.20 41.44 -8.40
C MET A 24 -20.73 40.00 -8.57
N LEU A 25 -19.51 39.69 -8.09
CA LEU A 25 -18.99 38.33 -8.11
C LEU A 25 -19.64 37.49 -7.00
N PRO A 26 -19.92 36.19 -7.24
CA PRO A 26 -20.28 35.28 -6.17
C PRO A 26 -19.15 35.16 -5.15
N THR A 27 -19.49 34.70 -3.94
CA THR A 27 -18.55 34.55 -2.84
C THR A 27 -18.55 33.12 -2.31
N LEU A 28 -17.39 32.65 -1.86
CA LEU A 28 -17.21 31.37 -1.19
C LEU A 28 -16.52 31.63 0.16
N ASP A 29 -17.14 31.22 1.26
CA ASP A 29 -16.51 31.22 2.57
C ASP A 29 -15.78 29.90 2.82
N ILE A 30 -14.52 29.98 3.27
CA ILE A 30 -13.72 28.83 3.66
C ILE A 30 -13.17 29.10 5.06
N ALA A 31 -13.69 28.37 6.05
CA ALA A 31 -13.26 28.47 7.45
C ALA A 31 -13.31 29.90 8.02
N GLY A 32 -14.36 30.67 7.69
CA GLY A 32 -14.53 32.06 8.14
C GLY A 32 -13.78 33.09 7.28
N HIS A 33 -13.27 32.67 6.12
CA HIS A 33 -12.57 33.53 5.18
C HIS A 33 -13.32 33.58 3.84
N THR A 34 -13.87 34.76 3.53
CA THR A 34 -14.64 34.96 2.32
C THR A 34 -13.76 35.31 1.12
N PHE A 35 -13.96 34.58 0.03
CA PHE A 35 -13.32 34.81 -1.27
C PHE A 35 -14.35 35.23 -2.30
N TYR A 36 -13.98 36.11 -3.23
CA TYR A 36 -14.68 36.27 -4.49
C TYR A 36 -14.34 35.11 -5.44
N VAL A 37 -15.36 34.56 -6.09
CA VAL A 37 -15.20 33.62 -7.19
C VAL A 37 -14.91 34.43 -8.46
N ASP A 38 -13.63 34.53 -8.83
CA ASP A 38 -13.18 35.34 -9.97
C ASP A 38 -12.70 34.46 -11.12
N LEU A 39 -13.65 34.00 -11.94
CA LEU A 39 -13.34 33.11 -13.07
C LEU A 39 -12.57 33.80 -14.20
N ARG A 40 -12.57 35.15 -14.25
CA ARG A 40 -11.75 35.91 -15.19
C ARG A 40 -10.28 35.84 -14.81
N MET A 41 -9.98 35.92 -13.51
CA MET A 41 -8.63 35.70 -12.97
C MET A 41 -8.32 34.23 -12.71
N ASN A 42 -9.27 33.33 -12.98
CA ASN A 42 -9.19 31.89 -12.70
C ASN A 42 -8.81 31.55 -11.25
N LYS A 43 -9.33 32.31 -10.28
CA LYS A 43 -9.03 32.06 -8.86
C LYS A 43 -10.14 32.43 -7.90
N LEU A 44 -10.08 31.88 -6.70
CA LEU A 44 -10.74 32.40 -5.51
C LEU A 44 -9.90 33.56 -4.98
N ARG A 45 -10.36 34.79 -5.19
CA ARG A 45 -9.63 36.00 -4.80
C ARG A 45 -10.08 36.45 -3.41
N PRO A 46 -9.18 36.78 -2.47
CA PRO A 46 -9.59 37.21 -1.14
C PRO A 46 -10.49 38.45 -1.23
N LYS A 47 -11.54 38.49 -0.42
CA LYS A 47 -12.48 39.61 -0.41
C LYS A 47 -11.93 40.80 0.37
N ASP A 48 -11.49 40.56 1.61
CA ASP A 48 -11.17 41.59 2.59
C ASP A 48 -9.75 41.47 3.18
N ASP A 49 -8.87 40.62 2.63
CA ASP A 49 -7.50 40.47 3.13
C ASP A 49 -6.42 40.56 2.03
N PHE A 50 -5.27 41.11 2.40
CA PHE A 50 -4.04 41.13 1.59
C PHE A 50 -3.04 40.05 2.06
N ILE A 51 -3.46 39.16 2.96
CA ILE A 51 -2.62 38.12 3.55
C ILE A 51 -2.53 36.92 2.60
N SER A 52 -3.64 36.56 1.97
CA SER A 52 -3.72 35.45 1.02
C SER A 52 -3.41 35.91 -0.40
N LYS A 53 -2.68 35.08 -1.17
CA LYS A 53 -2.57 35.27 -2.63
C LYS A 53 -3.86 34.87 -3.39
N GLY A 54 -4.80 34.24 -2.70
CA GLY A 54 -5.96 33.54 -3.26
C GLY A 54 -5.65 32.10 -3.64
N ILE A 55 -6.64 31.38 -4.15
CA ILE A 55 -6.51 29.97 -4.57
C ILE A 55 -6.77 29.89 -6.08
N ASP A 56 -5.73 29.58 -6.85
CA ASP A 56 -5.85 29.43 -8.31
C ASP A 56 -6.51 28.10 -8.67
N PHE A 57 -7.53 28.12 -9.52
CA PHE A 57 -8.23 26.90 -9.93
C PHE A 57 -7.34 25.93 -10.74
N THR A 58 -6.25 26.43 -11.32
CA THR A 58 -5.24 25.60 -11.98
C THR A 58 -4.42 24.81 -10.95
N GLU A 59 -4.06 25.44 -9.82
CA GLU A 59 -3.28 24.79 -8.75
C GLU A 59 -4.06 23.64 -8.09
N ILE A 60 -5.40 23.78 -8.01
CA ILE A 60 -6.27 22.78 -7.38
C ILE A 60 -6.98 21.86 -8.39
N LYS A 61 -6.62 21.91 -9.67
CA LYS A 61 -7.29 21.14 -10.73
C LYS A 61 -7.31 19.63 -10.46
N ASP A 62 -6.20 19.10 -9.97
CA ASP A 62 -6.04 17.66 -9.70
C ASP A 62 -6.73 17.22 -8.40
N TYR A 63 -7.29 18.16 -7.65
CA TYR A 63 -8.07 17.92 -6.43
C TYR A 63 -9.59 17.92 -6.68
N TYR A 64 -10.01 17.90 -7.96
CA TYR A 64 -11.41 17.71 -8.30
C TYR A 64 -11.81 16.24 -8.18
N ASP A 65 -12.66 15.95 -7.21
CA ASP A 65 -13.27 14.64 -7.01
C ASP A 65 -14.50 14.52 -7.91
N ARG A 66 -14.43 13.62 -8.91
CA ARG A 66 -15.52 13.42 -9.88
C ARG A 66 -16.75 12.78 -9.27
N ASP A 67 -16.57 11.92 -8.27
CA ASP A 67 -17.68 11.22 -7.62
C ASP A 67 -18.45 12.19 -6.72
N ARG A 68 -17.73 13.07 -6.02
CA ARG A 68 -18.32 14.16 -5.22
C ARG A 68 -18.74 15.37 -6.03
N ARG A 69 -18.29 15.46 -7.29
CA ARG A 69 -18.45 16.63 -8.19
C ARG A 69 -17.98 17.95 -7.56
N ALA A 70 -16.95 17.89 -6.74
CA ALA A 70 -16.48 19.00 -5.92
C ALA A 70 -14.94 19.05 -5.86
N PHE A 71 -14.38 20.22 -5.60
CA PHE A 71 -12.99 20.32 -5.17
C PHE A 71 -12.86 19.85 -3.73
N VAL A 72 -11.85 19.02 -3.45
CA VAL A 72 -11.49 18.54 -2.11
C VAL A 72 -10.03 18.85 -1.87
N ILE A 73 -9.75 19.98 -1.20
CA ILE A 73 -8.39 20.53 -1.12
C ILE A 73 -7.87 20.62 0.31
N PRO A 74 -6.56 20.44 0.54
CA PRO A 74 -5.89 20.89 1.75
C PRO A 74 -5.82 22.42 1.81
N TYR A 75 -6.30 22.98 2.91
CA TYR A 75 -6.39 24.41 3.16
C TYR A 75 -5.78 24.75 4.51
N ASN A 76 -4.89 25.76 4.55
CA ASN A 76 -4.31 26.28 5.78
C ASN A 76 -5.14 27.49 6.26
N PRO A 77 -5.93 27.38 7.34
CA PRO A 77 -6.78 28.48 7.81
C PRO A 77 -5.98 29.69 8.30
N THR A 78 -4.77 29.49 8.79
CA THR A 78 -3.93 30.59 9.31
C THR A 78 -3.38 31.43 8.16
N LYS A 79 -2.88 30.78 7.11
CA LYS A 79 -2.36 31.46 5.89
C LYS A 79 -3.47 31.85 4.92
N ARG A 80 -4.64 31.22 5.04
CA ARG A 80 -5.81 31.36 4.17
C ARG A 80 -5.53 30.97 2.72
N GLU A 81 -4.79 29.89 2.55
CA GLU A 81 -4.31 29.44 1.24
C GLU A 81 -4.47 27.93 1.08
N PHE A 82 -4.59 27.52 -0.18
CA PHE A 82 -4.34 26.13 -0.56
C PHE A 82 -2.89 25.79 -0.24
N GLN A 83 -2.68 24.65 0.42
CA GLN A 83 -1.35 24.16 0.75
C GLN A 83 -1.19 22.74 0.22
N GLN A 84 -0.42 22.60 -0.87
CA GLN A 84 -0.05 21.28 -1.36
C GLN A 84 0.89 20.60 -0.35
N ASP A 85 0.48 19.45 0.16
CA ASP A 85 1.31 18.64 1.04
C ASP A 85 1.82 17.38 0.35
N ASP A 86 3.03 16.96 0.73
CA ASP A 86 3.63 15.71 0.30
C ASP A 86 3.13 14.54 1.15
N VAL A 87 1.96 13.99 0.78
CA VAL A 87 1.34 12.85 1.47
C VAL A 87 2.24 11.61 1.55
N SER A 88 3.25 11.50 0.65
CA SER A 88 4.21 10.39 0.67
C SER A 88 5.22 10.46 1.82
N LYS A 89 5.36 11.63 2.43
CA LYS A 89 6.25 11.86 3.58
C LYS A 89 5.49 12.14 4.88
N MET A 90 4.16 12.15 4.84
CA MET A 90 3.34 12.43 6.02
C MET A 90 3.46 11.33 7.06
N THR A 91 3.60 11.76 8.30
CA THR A 91 3.84 10.91 9.47
C THR A 91 2.74 11.00 10.53
N GLU A 92 1.97 12.08 10.49
CA GLU A 92 0.79 12.34 11.32
C GLU A 92 -0.20 13.24 10.58
N LEU A 93 -1.38 13.41 11.17
CA LEU A 93 -2.36 14.36 10.68
C LEU A 93 -1.85 15.78 10.90
N PRO A 94 -1.82 16.62 9.85
CA PRO A 94 -1.38 18.00 10.00
C PRO A 94 -2.35 18.77 10.91
N THR A 95 -1.80 19.62 11.78
CA THR A 95 -2.59 20.38 12.77
C THR A 95 -2.98 21.77 12.26
N ASP A 96 -2.28 22.31 11.28
CA ASP A 96 -2.47 23.64 10.71
C ASP A 96 -3.24 23.63 9.38
N ILE A 97 -3.67 22.45 8.94
CA ILE A 97 -4.35 22.21 7.67
C ILE A 97 -5.66 21.50 7.95
N ILE A 98 -6.68 21.84 7.16
CA ILE A 98 -7.96 21.16 7.11
C ILE A 98 -8.25 20.77 5.66
N ILE A 99 -9.07 19.74 5.45
CA ILE A 99 -9.59 19.44 4.13
C ILE A 99 -10.93 20.13 3.96
N VAL A 100 -11.06 20.94 2.91
CA VAL A 100 -12.30 21.65 2.59
C VAL A 100 -12.85 21.18 1.26
N GLN A 101 -14.18 21.10 1.20
CA GLN A 101 -14.93 20.70 0.03
C GLN A 101 -15.82 21.85 -0.44
N PHE A 102 -15.76 22.17 -1.73
CA PHE A 102 -16.67 23.15 -2.35
C PHE A 102 -16.94 22.83 -3.83
N PRO A 103 -18.04 23.37 -4.40
CA PRO A 103 -18.43 23.08 -5.78
C PRO A 103 -17.40 23.46 -6.84
N ASN A 104 -17.59 22.92 -8.05
CA ASN A 104 -16.77 23.31 -9.20
C ASN A 104 -17.04 24.75 -9.67
N GLN A 105 -16.19 25.26 -10.56
CA GLN A 105 -16.26 26.62 -11.09
C GLN A 105 -17.59 26.96 -11.77
N TYR A 106 -18.21 26.00 -12.47
CA TYR A 106 -19.51 26.20 -13.12
C TYR A 106 -20.61 26.44 -12.10
N GLU A 107 -20.64 25.64 -11.04
CA GLU A 107 -21.62 25.78 -9.96
C GLU A 107 -21.40 27.04 -9.12
N LEU A 108 -20.13 27.41 -8.89
CA LEU A 108 -19.78 28.62 -8.13
C LEU A 108 -20.13 29.92 -8.86
N ASP A 109 -20.00 29.97 -10.19
CA ASP A 109 -20.31 31.16 -10.99
C ASP A 109 -20.69 30.78 -12.43
N ILE A 110 -21.93 30.35 -12.61
CA ILE A 110 -22.49 29.92 -13.92
C ILE A 110 -22.36 31.02 -14.99
N VAL A 111 -22.59 32.28 -14.62
CA VAL A 111 -22.49 33.43 -15.53
C VAL A 111 -21.03 33.68 -15.92
N GLY A 112 -20.12 33.67 -14.95
CA GLY A 112 -18.69 33.81 -15.19
C GLY A 112 -18.12 32.68 -16.05
N TRP A 113 -18.59 31.45 -15.82
CA TRP A 113 -18.20 30.28 -16.59
C TRP A 113 -18.63 30.39 -18.04
N ASN A 114 -19.90 30.75 -18.27
CA ASN A 114 -20.43 30.91 -19.63
C ASN A 114 -19.74 32.06 -20.37
N ARG A 115 -19.45 33.18 -19.69
CA ARG A 115 -18.64 34.27 -20.26
C ARG A 115 -17.24 33.78 -20.67
N LYS A 116 -16.57 33.00 -19.82
CA LYS A 116 -15.22 32.47 -20.08
C LYS A 116 -15.18 31.52 -21.29
N HIS A 117 -16.24 30.77 -21.53
CA HIS A 117 -16.31 29.76 -22.59
C HIS A 117 -17.10 30.21 -23.84
N GLY A 118 -17.58 31.46 -23.88
CA GLY A 118 -18.34 31.98 -25.02
C GLY A 118 -19.75 31.38 -25.16
N ASN A 119 -20.33 30.87 -24.08
CA ASN A 119 -21.69 30.32 -24.06
C ASN A 119 -22.73 31.43 -23.95
N SER A 120 -23.99 31.13 -24.32
CA SER A 120 -25.11 32.05 -24.11
C SER A 120 -25.29 32.40 -22.62
N LEU A 121 -25.63 33.65 -22.35
CA LEU A 121 -25.88 34.19 -21.01
C LEU A 121 -27.37 34.43 -20.74
N THR A 122 -28.23 34.12 -21.70
CA THR A 122 -29.69 34.24 -21.56
C THR A 122 -30.24 33.09 -20.71
N ASP A 123 -31.29 33.37 -19.94
CA ASP A 123 -32.06 32.37 -19.17
C ASP A 123 -31.23 31.51 -18.19
N GLN A 124 -30.24 32.11 -17.52
CA GLN A 124 -29.43 31.41 -16.52
C GLN A 124 -30.15 31.34 -15.17
N ASP A 125 -30.26 30.14 -14.62
CA ASP A 125 -30.80 29.91 -13.28
C ASP A 125 -29.70 30.11 -12.21
N VAL A 126 -29.49 31.36 -11.80
CA VAL A 126 -28.59 31.71 -10.70
C VAL A 126 -29.32 31.50 -9.38
N LYS A 127 -29.12 30.32 -8.77
CA LYS A 127 -29.80 29.93 -7.52
C LYS A 127 -29.24 30.60 -6.27
N GLN A 128 -27.93 30.86 -6.24
CA GLN A 128 -27.26 31.50 -5.12
C GLN A 128 -25.98 32.22 -5.56
N MET A 129 -25.55 33.19 -4.76
CA MET A 129 -24.30 33.94 -4.95
C MET A 129 -23.34 33.87 -3.76
N HIS A 130 -23.73 33.18 -2.70
CA HIS A 130 -22.90 32.91 -1.55
C HIS A 130 -22.84 31.40 -1.32
N PHE A 131 -21.64 30.90 -1.11
CA PHE A 131 -21.34 29.49 -0.90
C PHE A 131 -20.52 29.36 0.37
N GLU A 132 -20.65 28.23 1.05
CA GLU A 132 -19.81 27.88 2.20
C GLU A 132 -19.12 26.55 1.91
N ALA A 133 -17.80 26.50 2.11
CA ALA A 133 -17.05 25.27 2.00
C ALA A 133 -17.27 24.40 3.23
N ARG A 134 -17.47 23.10 3.00
CA ARG A 134 -17.60 22.12 4.08
C ARG A 134 -16.22 21.63 4.50
N THR A 135 -15.93 21.63 5.81
CA THR A 135 -14.75 20.94 6.33
C THR A 135 -15.01 19.44 6.39
N LEU A 136 -14.10 18.64 5.85
CA LEU A 136 -14.17 17.18 5.91
C LEU A 136 -13.33 16.66 7.07
N PRO A 137 -13.88 15.75 7.90
CA PRO A 137 -13.08 14.96 8.83
C PRO A 137 -12.01 14.17 8.10
N TRP A 138 -10.83 14.02 8.70
CA TRP A 138 -9.73 13.22 8.13
C TRP A 138 -10.11 11.78 7.81
N VAL A 139 -11.03 11.20 8.58
CA VAL A 139 -11.56 9.84 8.36
C VAL A 139 -12.35 9.68 7.06
N ASP A 140 -12.86 10.78 6.50
CA ASP A 140 -13.57 10.80 5.22
C ASP A 140 -12.60 11.03 4.03
N THR A 141 -11.29 10.96 4.30
CA THR A 141 -10.19 11.20 3.35
C THR A 141 -9.20 10.02 3.34
N ASN A 142 -8.33 9.96 2.33
CA ASN A 142 -7.30 8.92 2.24
C ASN A 142 -6.01 9.22 3.04
N VAL A 143 -5.93 10.37 3.72
CA VAL A 143 -4.68 10.82 4.37
C VAL A 143 -4.25 9.89 5.49
N ILE A 144 -5.19 9.38 6.30
CA ILE A 144 -4.89 8.41 7.37
C ILE A 144 -4.27 7.13 6.79
N GLU A 145 -4.78 6.64 5.67
CA GLU A 145 -4.27 5.43 5.02
C GLU A 145 -2.86 5.63 4.46
N HIS A 146 -2.55 6.82 3.93
CA HIS A 146 -1.19 7.18 3.52
C HIS A 146 -0.23 7.23 4.71
N ILE A 147 -0.63 7.85 5.82
CA ILE A 147 0.20 7.89 7.04
C ILE A 147 0.50 6.48 7.53
N LYS A 148 -0.50 5.59 7.59
CA LYS A 148 -0.31 4.19 8.00
C LYS A 148 0.65 3.44 7.09
N ARG A 149 0.56 3.64 5.78
CA ARG A 149 1.51 3.07 4.81
C ARG A 149 2.93 3.58 5.04
N ASN A 150 3.09 4.88 5.20
CA ASN A 150 4.40 5.50 5.44
C ASN A 150 5.01 4.98 6.75
N VAL A 151 4.21 4.82 7.82
CA VAL A 151 4.63 4.20 9.07
C VAL A 151 5.11 2.76 8.84
N ALA A 152 4.31 1.93 8.18
CA ALA A 152 4.63 0.53 7.92
C ALA A 152 5.93 0.38 7.11
N GLU A 153 6.15 1.25 6.11
CA GLU A 153 7.39 1.27 5.34
C GLU A 153 8.65 1.52 6.19
N GLN A 154 8.53 2.29 7.28
CA GLN A 154 9.66 2.55 8.18
C GLN A 154 9.99 1.35 9.09
N LEU A 155 9.02 0.46 9.33
CA LEU A 155 9.24 -0.74 10.14
C LEU A 155 9.98 -1.83 9.39
N ASN A 156 9.96 -1.79 8.05
CA ASN A 156 10.69 -2.74 7.25
C ASN A 156 12.18 -2.72 7.61
N PRO A 157 12.82 -3.90 7.61
CA PRO A 157 14.25 -4.01 7.86
C PRO A 157 15.03 -3.21 6.80
N LYS A 158 16.20 -2.71 7.19
CA LYS A 158 17.18 -2.17 6.25
C LYS A 158 17.58 -3.26 5.26
N GLU A 159 17.93 -2.86 4.04
CA GLU A 159 18.27 -3.80 2.96
C GLU A 159 19.46 -4.71 3.32
N GLU A 160 20.36 -4.22 4.17
CA GLU A 160 21.51 -4.96 4.70
C GLU A 160 21.14 -6.03 5.75
N TYR A 161 19.96 -5.91 6.37
CA TYR A 161 19.50 -6.82 7.42
C TYR A 161 18.62 -7.93 6.82
N ILE A 162 19.23 -9.12 6.70
CA ILE A 162 18.57 -10.30 6.14
C ILE A 162 17.75 -10.98 7.24
N VAL A 163 16.42 -10.78 7.21
CA VAL A 163 15.48 -11.47 8.13
C VAL A 163 15.23 -12.92 7.68
N ASN A 164 15.08 -13.11 6.37
CA ASN A 164 14.90 -14.41 5.74
C ASN A 164 16.16 -14.72 4.95
N GLN A 165 16.84 -15.83 5.26
CA GLN A 165 17.93 -16.33 4.43
C GLN A 165 17.43 -16.37 2.98
N PRO A 166 18.18 -15.80 2.01
CA PRO A 166 17.82 -15.93 0.61
C PRO A 166 17.65 -17.42 0.32
N LYS A 167 16.55 -17.80 -0.34
CA LYS A 167 16.49 -19.14 -0.94
C LYS A 167 17.69 -19.22 -1.87
N ASP A 168 18.61 -20.10 -1.52
CA ASP A 168 19.90 -20.25 -2.17
C ASP A 168 19.68 -20.73 -3.61
N ASN A 169 19.53 -19.78 -4.53
CA ASN A 169 19.35 -19.99 -5.97
C ASN A 169 20.69 -20.20 -6.70
N LEU A 170 21.79 -20.41 -5.96
CA LEU A 170 23.04 -20.82 -6.59
C LEU A 170 22.79 -22.13 -7.33
N TYR A 171 23.16 -22.15 -8.61
CA TYR A 171 23.15 -23.34 -9.46
C TYR A 171 23.75 -24.53 -8.73
N LYS A 172 22.90 -25.37 -8.14
CA LYS A 172 23.33 -26.65 -7.57
C LYS A 172 23.46 -27.63 -8.72
N ILE A 173 24.68 -28.11 -8.93
CA ILE A 173 24.94 -29.25 -9.81
C ILE A 173 24.03 -30.38 -9.33
N PRO A 174 23.42 -31.19 -10.23
CA PRO A 174 22.57 -32.29 -9.82
C PRO A 174 23.25 -33.10 -8.72
N THR A 175 22.66 -33.13 -7.53
CA THR A 175 23.35 -33.60 -6.31
C THR A 175 23.51 -35.12 -6.26
N ASP A 176 22.82 -35.85 -7.15
CA ASP A 176 23.04 -37.28 -7.34
C ASP A 176 23.95 -37.52 -8.56
N THR A 177 25.24 -37.28 -8.37
CA THR A 177 26.28 -37.54 -9.38
C THR A 177 26.67 -39.02 -9.47
N GLN A 178 26.10 -39.86 -8.60
CA GLN A 178 26.44 -41.28 -8.48
C GLN A 178 25.61 -42.18 -9.40
N ARG A 179 24.55 -41.66 -10.03
CA ARG A 179 23.74 -42.39 -11.01
C ARG A 179 23.45 -41.60 -12.26
N VAL A 180 23.03 -42.31 -13.30
CA VAL A 180 22.47 -41.69 -14.51
C VAL A 180 21.07 -41.20 -14.20
N LEU A 181 20.86 -39.88 -14.32
CA LEU A 181 19.55 -39.26 -14.09
C LEU A 181 18.60 -39.50 -15.29
N PRO A 182 17.30 -39.74 -15.04
CA PRO A 182 16.30 -39.86 -16.09
C PRO A 182 16.21 -38.60 -16.95
N THR A 183 15.80 -38.78 -18.21
CA THR A 183 15.49 -37.67 -19.10
C THR A 183 14.03 -37.70 -19.52
N TYR A 184 13.45 -36.51 -19.69
CA TYR A 184 12.09 -36.32 -20.19
C TYR A 184 12.10 -35.36 -21.38
N LYS A 185 11.28 -35.64 -22.39
CA LYS A 185 11.18 -34.82 -23.60
C LYS A 185 9.98 -33.89 -23.52
N VAL A 186 10.25 -32.59 -23.59
CA VAL A 186 9.23 -31.55 -23.71
C VAL A 186 9.34 -30.94 -25.10
N PHE A 187 8.35 -31.17 -25.96
CA PHE A 187 8.31 -30.68 -27.35
C PHE A 187 9.64 -30.87 -28.11
N GLY A 188 10.25 -32.07 -27.99
CA GLY A 188 11.49 -32.44 -28.68
C GLY A 188 12.78 -31.95 -28.00
N THR A 189 12.70 -31.17 -26.92
CA THR A 189 13.87 -30.79 -26.11
C THR A 189 14.04 -31.76 -24.95
N GLU A 190 15.27 -32.28 -24.79
CA GLU A 190 15.61 -33.20 -23.69
C GLU A 190 15.97 -32.43 -22.41
N PHE A 191 15.29 -32.77 -21.32
CA PHE A 191 15.57 -32.30 -19.98
C PHE A 191 16.01 -33.48 -19.10
N ILE A 192 17.00 -33.24 -18.26
CA ILE A 192 17.35 -34.09 -17.13
C ILE A 192 16.36 -33.80 -16.01
N VAL A 193 15.81 -34.85 -15.40
CA VAL A 193 14.94 -34.74 -14.23
C VAL A 193 15.82 -34.68 -12.98
N ASP A 194 15.82 -33.53 -12.31
CA ASP A 194 16.58 -33.28 -11.08
C ASP A 194 15.63 -33.20 -9.89
N VAL A 195 15.30 -34.35 -9.29
CA VAL A 195 14.35 -34.43 -8.18
C VAL A 195 14.87 -33.84 -6.87
N ASN A 196 16.18 -33.67 -6.73
CA ASN A 196 16.75 -33.07 -5.52
C ASN A 196 16.37 -31.60 -5.43
N GLN A 197 16.41 -30.90 -6.57
CA GLN A 197 15.93 -29.51 -6.68
C GLN A 197 14.46 -29.39 -7.13
N LEU A 198 13.84 -30.51 -7.57
CA LEU A 198 12.51 -30.54 -8.20
C LEU A 198 12.45 -29.67 -9.46
N GLU A 199 13.37 -29.92 -10.39
CA GLU A 199 13.54 -29.13 -11.60
C GLU A 199 13.70 -30.02 -12.85
N LEU A 200 13.36 -29.47 -14.01
CA LEU A 200 13.77 -29.97 -15.31
C LEU A 200 14.95 -29.13 -15.80
N ARG A 201 16.12 -29.76 -16.02
CA ARG A 201 17.34 -29.09 -16.48
C ARG A 201 17.65 -29.46 -17.92
N GLN A 202 17.73 -28.51 -18.83
CA GLN A 202 17.96 -28.83 -20.24
C GLN A 202 19.32 -29.51 -20.41
N LYS A 203 19.34 -30.68 -21.03
CA LYS A 203 20.55 -31.51 -21.19
C LYS A 203 21.64 -30.82 -22.01
N ALA A 204 21.26 -30.09 -23.05
CA ALA A 204 22.18 -29.36 -23.92
C ALA A 204 22.58 -27.97 -23.38
N ASN A 205 21.85 -27.43 -22.40
CA ASN A 205 22.14 -26.13 -21.80
C ASN A 205 21.71 -26.15 -20.32
N PRO A 206 22.59 -26.58 -19.40
CA PRO A 206 22.26 -26.74 -17.98
C PRO A 206 21.80 -25.48 -17.24
N LYS A 207 21.98 -24.29 -17.84
CA LYS A 207 21.48 -23.01 -17.32
C LYS A 207 19.99 -22.80 -17.59
N ASN A 208 19.41 -23.50 -18.55
CA ASN A 208 17.98 -23.48 -18.81
C ASN A 208 17.29 -24.51 -17.89
N VAL A 209 16.52 -23.98 -16.94
CA VAL A 209 15.91 -24.73 -15.85
C VAL A 209 14.43 -24.36 -15.78
N ILE A 210 13.59 -25.35 -15.54
CA ILE A 210 12.16 -25.17 -15.25
C ILE A 210 11.91 -25.77 -13.87
N SER A 211 11.69 -24.91 -12.87
CA SER A 211 11.46 -25.35 -11.49
C SER A 211 10.01 -25.75 -11.27
N LEU A 212 9.74 -26.70 -10.37
CA LEU A 212 8.40 -27.00 -9.87
C LEU A 212 7.67 -25.72 -9.41
N SER A 213 8.40 -24.75 -8.84
CA SER A 213 7.82 -23.48 -8.39
C SER A 213 7.16 -22.69 -9.52
N ASP A 214 7.63 -22.89 -10.76
CA ASP A 214 7.12 -22.22 -11.98
C ASP A 214 6.05 -23.04 -12.72
N MET A 215 5.67 -24.20 -12.19
CA MET A 215 4.66 -25.08 -12.80
C MET A 215 3.32 -24.99 -12.06
N GLU A 216 2.23 -25.18 -12.78
CA GLU A 216 0.89 -25.33 -12.21
C GLU A 216 0.56 -26.81 -12.03
N GLU A 217 0.00 -27.18 -10.87
CA GLU A 217 -0.60 -28.49 -10.68
C GLU A 217 -1.78 -28.75 -11.64
N LYS A 218 -1.83 -29.96 -12.19
CA LYS A 218 -2.99 -30.45 -12.98
C LYS A 218 -4.12 -30.92 -12.07
N ALA A 219 -5.34 -30.91 -12.59
CA ALA A 219 -6.54 -31.33 -11.84
C ALA A 219 -6.53 -32.82 -11.40
N VAL A 220 -5.68 -33.66 -11.99
CA VAL A 220 -5.54 -35.08 -11.62
C VAL A 220 -4.16 -35.35 -11.03
N GLN A 221 -3.14 -35.43 -11.88
CA GLN A 221 -1.76 -35.67 -11.49
C GLN A 221 -0.80 -35.00 -12.48
N GLY A 222 0.38 -34.67 -11.99
CA GLY A 222 1.42 -33.98 -12.72
C GLY A 222 1.24 -32.47 -12.78
N TYR A 223 2.01 -31.87 -13.67
CA TYR A 223 2.18 -30.44 -13.77
C TYR A 223 2.04 -29.95 -15.21
N ARG A 224 1.74 -28.67 -15.34
CA ARG A 224 1.71 -27.98 -16.63
C ARG A 224 2.38 -26.62 -16.54
N PHE A 225 2.95 -26.17 -17.63
CA PHE A 225 3.58 -24.85 -17.73
C PHE A 225 3.64 -24.39 -19.19
N TRP A 226 3.74 -23.08 -19.39
CA TRP A 226 3.89 -22.52 -20.73
C TRP A 226 5.35 -22.63 -21.18
N TYR A 227 5.53 -23.17 -22.37
CA TYR A 227 6.83 -23.49 -22.96
C TYR A 227 6.99 -22.79 -24.31
N SER A 228 8.13 -22.15 -24.54
CA SER A 228 8.46 -21.54 -25.83
C SER A 228 9.34 -22.51 -26.64
N PRO A 229 8.87 -22.98 -27.81
CA PRO A 229 9.71 -23.77 -28.71
C PRO A 229 10.94 -23.01 -29.23
N ASN A 230 10.89 -21.67 -29.23
CA ASN A 230 11.96 -20.81 -29.73
C ASN A 230 13.13 -20.73 -28.74
N THR A 231 12.83 -20.39 -27.48
CA THR A 231 13.84 -20.30 -26.41
C THR A 231 14.12 -21.65 -25.75
N LYS A 232 13.27 -22.65 -26.04
CA LYS A 232 13.31 -24.01 -25.48
C LYS A 232 13.15 -24.05 -23.97
N GLY A 233 12.41 -23.11 -23.38
CA GLY A 233 12.27 -22.96 -21.93
C GLY A 233 10.92 -22.40 -21.51
N LEU A 234 10.83 -22.04 -20.23
CA LEU A 234 9.64 -21.45 -19.62
C LEU A 234 9.26 -20.12 -20.30
N THR A 235 7.96 -19.89 -20.49
CA THR A 235 7.39 -18.63 -20.98
C THR A 235 6.01 -18.35 -20.35
N LYS A 236 5.28 -17.37 -20.87
CA LYS A 236 3.91 -17.00 -20.52
C LYS A 236 2.95 -17.36 -21.65
N TYR A 237 1.67 -17.55 -21.34
CA TYR A 237 0.61 -17.86 -22.30
C TYR A 237 0.49 -16.84 -23.45
N ALA A 238 0.87 -15.59 -23.22
CA ALA A 238 0.75 -14.49 -24.17
C ALA A 238 1.89 -14.45 -25.21
N GLU A 239 2.95 -15.26 -25.06
CA GLU A 239 4.05 -15.27 -26.04
C GLU A 239 3.59 -15.96 -27.35
N PRO A 240 3.81 -15.33 -28.53
CA PRO A 240 3.48 -15.94 -29.81
C PRO A 240 4.18 -17.29 -30.00
N GLY A 241 3.39 -18.34 -30.22
CA GLY A 241 3.89 -19.71 -30.42
C GLY A 241 4.18 -20.47 -29.11
N ALA A 242 3.83 -19.92 -27.95
CA ALA A 242 3.87 -20.65 -26.69
C ALA A 242 2.98 -21.90 -26.76
N LYS A 243 3.46 -22.99 -26.15
CA LYS A 243 2.75 -24.27 -26.06
C LYS A 243 2.60 -24.65 -24.59
N LEU A 244 1.44 -25.17 -24.23
CA LEU A 244 1.22 -25.72 -22.89
C LEU A 244 1.88 -27.10 -22.81
N ALA A 245 2.96 -27.21 -22.04
CA ALA A 245 3.60 -28.48 -21.74
C ALA A 245 2.92 -29.15 -20.54
N GLU A 246 2.87 -30.48 -20.55
CA GLU A 246 2.43 -31.28 -19.41
C GLU A 246 3.45 -32.36 -19.09
N ILE A 247 3.69 -32.56 -17.79
CA ILE A 247 4.57 -33.61 -17.27
C ILE A 247 3.84 -34.38 -16.17
N PRO A 248 4.17 -35.67 -15.95
CA PRO A 248 3.69 -36.39 -14.79
C PRO A 248 4.39 -35.91 -13.50
N ASP A 249 3.92 -36.42 -12.37
CA ASP A 249 4.54 -36.23 -11.04
C ASP A 249 6.02 -36.63 -11.06
N PHE A 250 6.85 -35.96 -10.24
CA PHE A 250 8.27 -36.27 -10.10
C PHE A 250 8.50 -37.69 -9.58
N VAL A 251 7.60 -38.22 -8.75
CA VAL A 251 7.58 -39.65 -8.36
C VAL A 251 7.57 -40.58 -9.56
N LYS A 252 6.88 -40.22 -10.65
CA LYS A 252 6.81 -41.05 -11.88
C LYS A 252 7.99 -40.81 -12.82
N LEU A 253 8.52 -39.59 -12.83
CA LEU A 253 9.67 -39.24 -13.66
C LEU A 253 10.96 -39.88 -13.16
N ASP A 254 11.13 -39.97 -11.84
CA ASP A 254 12.33 -40.50 -11.22
C ASP A 254 12.04 -41.14 -9.84
N PRO A 255 11.43 -42.34 -9.82
CA PRO A 255 11.02 -43.03 -8.60
C PRO A 255 12.19 -43.29 -7.65
N THR A 256 13.32 -43.77 -8.17
CA THR A 256 14.54 -44.06 -7.40
C THR A 256 15.12 -42.80 -6.78
N GLY A 257 15.16 -41.68 -7.51
CA GLY A 257 15.61 -40.41 -6.96
C GLY A 257 14.72 -39.88 -5.84
N MET A 258 13.39 -39.94 -6.04
CA MET A 258 12.42 -39.51 -5.03
C MET A 258 12.45 -40.40 -3.78
N SER A 259 12.55 -41.72 -3.94
CA SER A 259 12.74 -42.68 -2.84
C SER A 259 13.95 -42.31 -1.98
N LYS A 260 15.12 -42.06 -2.60
CA LYS A 260 16.33 -41.65 -1.89
C LYS A 260 16.18 -40.31 -1.19
N LYS A 261 15.61 -39.30 -1.87
CA LYS A 261 15.44 -37.95 -1.32
C LYS A 261 14.61 -37.93 -0.03
N TYR A 262 13.54 -38.71 0.01
CA TYR A 262 12.62 -38.78 1.14
C TYR A 262 12.90 -39.94 2.10
N ASN A 263 13.95 -40.74 1.84
CA ASN A 263 14.33 -41.92 2.62
C ASN A 263 13.18 -42.94 2.77
N ILE A 264 12.54 -43.27 1.64
CA ILE A 264 11.40 -44.20 1.57
C ILE A 264 11.76 -45.38 0.65
N SER A 265 11.25 -46.59 0.94
CA SER A 265 11.48 -47.77 0.08
C SER A 265 10.93 -47.60 -1.34
N GLU A 266 11.67 -48.06 -2.36
CA GLU A 266 11.22 -48.04 -3.76
C GLU A 266 9.93 -48.85 -3.98
N ASP A 267 9.72 -49.93 -3.20
CA ASP A 267 8.57 -50.83 -3.36
C ASP A 267 7.21 -50.16 -3.15
N ILE A 268 7.17 -49.06 -2.40
CA ILE A 268 5.91 -48.33 -2.13
C ILE A 268 5.71 -47.13 -3.06
N MET A 269 6.72 -46.77 -3.87
CA MET A 269 6.65 -45.61 -4.79
C MET A 269 5.61 -45.79 -5.88
N ALA A 270 5.33 -47.02 -6.31
CA ALA A 270 4.35 -47.32 -7.36
C ALA A 270 2.91 -46.88 -7.00
N GLY A 271 2.59 -46.77 -5.71
CA GLY A 271 1.29 -46.30 -5.21
C GLY A 271 1.27 -44.84 -4.73
N MET A 272 2.40 -44.14 -4.83
CA MET A 272 2.55 -42.76 -4.38
C MET A 272 2.32 -41.75 -5.51
N ASP A 273 1.93 -40.55 -5.10
CA ASP A 273 1.94 -39.34 -5.90
C ASP A 273 2.78 -38.27 -5.19
N ASP A 274 3.05 -37.18 -5.88
CA ASP A 274 3.86 -36.10 -5.31
C ASP A 274 3.21 -35.49 -4.05
N PHE A 275 1.87 -35.48 -3.94
CA PHE A 275 1.22 -34.97 -2.74
C PHE A 275 1.51 -35.85 -1.51
N LYS A 276 1.27 -37.15 -1.62
CA LYS A 276 1.49 -38.12 -0.53
C LYS A 276 2.94 -38.17 -0.07
N LEU A 277 3.87 -37.98 -1.01
CA LEU A 277 5.30 -38.07 -0.72
C LEU A 277 5.88 -36.75 -0.19
N MET A 278 5.52 -35.62 -0.81
CA MET A 278 6.18 -34.34 -0.55
C MET A 278 5.54 -33.55 0.60
N VAL A 279 4.29 -33.86 0.95
CA VAL A 279 3.56 -33.23 2.05
C VAL A 279 3.58 -34.15 3.26
N ASP A 280 3.88 -33.61 4.44
CA ASP A 280 3.76 -34.34 5.69
C ASP A 280 2.29 -34.71 5.94
N GLN A 281 1.96 -35.98 5.69
CA GLN A 281 0.59 -36.48 5.75
C GLN A 281 0.04 -36.49 7.18
N ASP A 282 0.86 -36.71 8.20
CA ASP A 282 0.39 -36.70 9.59
C ASP A 282 0.01 -35.28 10.03
N VAL A 283 0.82 -34.28 9.66
CA VAL A 283 0.48 -32.87 9.89
C VAL A 283 -0.74 -32.46 9.09
N PHE A 284 -0.81 -32.82 7.81
CA PHE A 284 -1.96 -32.56 6.97
C PHE A 284 -3.24 -33.13 7.58
N ASP A 285 -3.24 -34.40 8.00
CA ASP A 285 -4.40 -35.07 8.59
C ASP A 285 -4.83 -34.42 9.90
N LYS A 286 -3.87 -34.01 10.74
CA LYS A 286 -4.15 -33.30 12.00
C LYS A 286 -4.93 -32.02 11.75
N ILE A 287 -4.54 -31.23 10.74
CA ILE A 287 -5.19 -29.95 10.44
C ILE A 287 -6.49 -30.18 9.66
N ALA A 288 -6.43 -30.94 8.56
CA ALA A 288 -7.53 -31.08 7.61
C ALA A 288 -8.73 -31.83 8.19
N TYR A 289 -8.48 -32.91 8.96
CA TYR A 289 -9.50 -33.86 9.39
C TYR A 289 -9.67 -33.96 10.90
N LYS A 290 -8.61 -33.77 11.69
CA LYS A 290 -8.70 -33.83 13.18
C LYS A 290 -8.98 -32.47 13.83
N GLY A 291 -9.00 -31.39 13.04
CA GLY A 291 -9.32 -30.03 13.53
C GLY A 291 -8.25 -29.42 14.43
N ILE A 292 -7.00 -29.87 14.34
CA ILE A 292 -5.89 -29.26 15.07
C ILE A 292 -5.55 -27.93 14.40
N ILE A 293 -5.66 -26.84 15.15
CA ILE A 293 -5.35 -25.49 14.69
C ILE A 293 -3.84 -25.27 14.83
N PRO A 294 -3.12 -24.89 13.76
CA PRO A 294 -1.72 -24.50 13.83
C PRO A 294 -1.49 -23.35 14.82
N THR A 295 -0.29 -23.27 15.38
CA THR A 295 0.08 -22.23 16.33
C THR A 295 1.31 -21.47 15.88
N ILE A 296 1.42 -20.20 16.28
CA ILE A 296 2.63 -19.39 16.13
C ILE A 296 3.06 -18.86 17.50
N ASP A 297 4.36 -18.98 17.80
CA ASP A 297 4.97 -18.28 18.93
C ASP A 297 5.44 -16.88 18.48
N ILE A 298 5.07 -15.85 19.24
CA ILE A 298 5.49 -14.47 19.03
C ILE A 298 6.15 -13.99 20.32
N ALA A 299 7.48 -13.99 20.32
CA ALA A 299 8.30 -13.53 21.45
C ALA A 299 7.96 -14.23 22.78
N GLY A 300 7.79 -15.56 22.73
CA GLY A 300 7.49 -16.41 23.88
C GLY A 300 6.00 -16.55 24.22
N HIS A 301 5.12 -15.97 23.39
CA HIS A 301 3.67 -16.07 23.57
C HIS A 301 3.02 -16.81 22.41
N THR A 302 2.26 -17.85 22.73
CA THR A 302 1.67 -18.73 21.72
C THR A 302 0.26 -18.29 21.32
N PHE A 303 0.03 -18.20 20.01
CA PHE A 303 -1.25 -17.91 19.39
C PHE A 303 -1.75 -19.10 18.57
N TYR A 304 -3.05 -19.34 18.59
CA TYR A 304 -3.75 -20.11 17.57
C TYR A 304 -3.89 -19.29 16.28
N ILE A 305 -3.62 -19.92 15.15
CA ILE A 305 -3.81 -19.35 13.81
C ILE A 305 -5.27 -19.58 13.40
N ASP A 306 -6.14 -18.63 13.71
CA ASP A 306 -7.58 -18.72 13.44
C ASP A 306 -7.92 -17.89 12.19
N LEU A 307 -7.68 -18.48 11.02
CA LEU A 307 -7.98 -17.83 9.75
C LEU A 307 -9.48 -17.69 9.48
N PHE A 308 -10.32 -18.52 10.11
CA PHE A 308 -11.78 -18.41 9.99
C PHE A 308 -12.28 -17.10 10.59
N ASN A 309 -11.74 -16.70 11.75
CA ASN A 309 -12.02 -15.40 12.37
C ASN A 309 -11.00 -14.31 12.00
N ASP A 310 -10.19 -14.52 10.95
CA ASP A 310 -9.17 -13.58 10.45
C ASP A 310 -8.24 -13.01 11.55
N LYS A 311 -7.80 -13.86 12.50
CA LYS A 311 -6.95 -13.42 13.61
C LYS A 311 -5.94 -14.47 14.11
N LEU A 312 -4.91 -13.97 14.79
CA LEU A 312 -4.10 -14.77 15.71
C LEU A 312 -4.69 -14.60 17.10
N HIS A 313 -5.15 -15.70 17.69
CA HIS A 313 -5.83 -15.71 18.98
C HIS A 313 -4.90 -16.23 20.09
N PRO A 314 -4.64 -15.47 21.16
CA PRO A 314 -3.84 -15.94 22.30
C PRO A 314 -4.33 -17.27 22.85
N LYS A 315 -3.40 -18.17 23.15
CA LYS A 315 -3.73 -19.48 23.71
C LYS A 315 -4.20 -19.41 25.17
N ASP A 316 -3.72 -18.43 25.91
CA ASP A 316 -3.93 -18.24 27.35
C ASP A 316 -4.92 -17.10 27.70
N ASP A 317 -5.30 -16.27 26.72
CA ASP A 317 -6.27 -15.19 26.90
C ASP A 317 -7.38 -15.25 25.84
N ILE A 318 -8.43 -16.00 26.15
CA ILE A 318 -9.60 -16.20 25.29
C ILE A 318 -10.46 -14.94 25.09
N TRP A 319 -10.30 -13.92 25.94
CA TRP A 319 -11.04 -12.66 25.85
C TRP A 319 -10.27 -11.59 25.08
N SER A 320 -8.98 -11.81 24.84
CA SER A 320 -8.19 -10.94 23.99
C SER A 320 -8.75 -10.90 22.57
N ARG A 321 -8.76 -9.69 22.00
CA ARG A 321 -9.00 -9.50 20.56
C ARG A 321 -7.90 -10.13 19.69
N GLY A 322 -6.73 -10.41 20.27
CA GLY A 322 -5.57 -10.95 19.56
C GLY A 322 -5.02 -9.99 18.50
N ILE A 323 -4.47 -10.55 17.43
CA ILE A 323 -3.95 -9.80 16.28
C ILE A 323 -4.86 -10.06 15.08
N ILE A 324 -5.55 -9.04 14.59
CA ILE A 324 -6.55 -9.17 13.52
C ILE A 324 -5.88 -8.88 12.17
N PHE A 325 -5.89 -9.83 11.23
CA PHE A 325 -5.16 -9.70 9.96
C PHE A 325 -5.68 -8.56 9.08
N SER A 326 -6.98 -8.29 9.06
CA SER A 326 -7.56 -7.16 8.32
C SER A 326 -7.05 -5.78 8.79
N GLU A 327 -6.61 -5.65 10.05
CA GLU A 327 -5.97 -4.43 10.55
C GLU A 327 -4.52 -4.28 10.04
N LEU A 328 -3.89 -5.39 9.62
CA LEU A 328 -2.49 -5.43 9.20
C LEU A 328 -2.28 -5.14 7.71
N LYS A 329 -3.31 -4.72 6.98
CA LYS A 329 -3.28 -4.57 5.51
C LYS A 329 -2.12 -3.72 4.98
N HIS A 330 -1.67 -2.70 5.73
CA HIS A 330 -0.56 -1.82 5.36
C HIS A 330 0.82 -2.38 5.72
N TYR A 331 0.86 -3.39 6.58
CA TYR A 331 2.07 -4.00 7.12
C TYR A 331 2.47 -5.28 6.38
N TYR A 332 1.73 -5.64 5.32
CA TYR A 332 1.93 -6.85 4.54
C TYR A 332 2.83 -6.62 3.32
N SER A 333 3.89 -7.42 3.19
CA SER A 333 4.75 -7.48 2.01
C SER A 333 4.31 -8.61 1.09
N TYR A 334 3.76 -8.27 -0.08
CA TYR A 334 3.45 -9.25 -1.13
C TYR A 334 4.71 -9.94 -1.69
N LYS A 335 5.85 -9.24 -1.65
CA LYS A 335 7.12 -9.78 -2.15
C LYS A 335 7.61 -10.93 -1.29
N ASP A 336 7.49 -10.78 0.03
CA ASP A 336 8.06 -11.70 1.00
C ASP A 336 7.00 -12.64 1.61
N ASP A 337 5.72 -12.44 1.30
CA ASP A 337 4.57 -13.14 1.91
C ASP A 337 4.64 -13.09 3.45
N THR A 338 4.83 -11.88 4.00
CA THR A 338 4.98 -11.66 5.45
C THR A 338 4.34 -10.35 5.91
N TYR A 339 3.90 -10.32 7.16
CA TYR A 339 3.52 -9.11 7.88
C TYR A 339 4.69 -8.65 8.75
N THR A 340 5.04 -7.36 8.72
CA THR A 340 6.03 -6.76 9.63
C THR A 340 5.35 -5.73 10.50
N ILE A 341 5.10 -6.05 11.77
CA ILE A 341 4.20 -5.28 12.64
C ILE A 341 4.90 -4.85 13.94
N PRO A 342 4.51 -3.73 14.56
CA PRO A 342 4.76 -3.49 15.96
C PRO A 342 3.82 -4.34 16.81
N TYR A 343 4.40 -5.08 17.74
CA TYR A 343 3.73 -5.99 18.64
C TYR A 343 3.93 -5.53 20.08
N ASN A 344 2.83 -5.38 20.82
CA ASN A 344 2.86 -5.03 22.23
C ASN A 344 3.01 -6.29 23.07
N GLN A 345 4.11 -6.40 23.81
CA GLN A 345 4.42 -7.57 24.63
C GLN A 345 3.60 -7.65 25.91
N GLY A 346 3.04 -6.54 26.40
CA GLY A 346 2.19 -6.51 27.58
C GLY A 346 0.74 -6.89 27.27
N THR A 347 0.19 -6.37 26.18
CA THR A 347 -1.21 -6.64 25.77
C THR A 347 -1.33 -7.81 24.80
N HIS A 348 -0.23 -8.29 24.22
CA HIS A 348 -0.20 -9.37 23.24
C HIS A 348 -1.03 -9.06 21.99
N THR A 349 -1.02 -7.80 21.58
CA THR A 349 -1.78 -7.29 20.43
C THR A 349 -0.91 -6.48 19.49
N PHE A 350 -1.38 -6.31 18.26
CA PHE A 350 -0.89 -5.28 17.36
C PHE A 350 -1.14 -3.88 17.95
N GLN A 351 -0.17 -2.98 17.82
CA GLN A 351 -0.29 -1.58 18.22
C GLN A 351 0.40 -0.69 17.20
N GLU A 352 -0.33 0.28 16.64
CA GLU A 352 0.25 1.27 15.71
C GLU A 352 1.28 2.17 16.42
N VAL A 353 2.30 2.57 15.67
CA VAL A 353 3.31 3.55 16.11
C VAL A 353 3.23 4.82 15.28
N SER A 354 3.48 5.98 15.91
CA SER A 354 3.64 7.25 15.19
C SER A 354 5.10 7.45 14.80
N LEU A 355 5.35 8.01 13.61
CA LEU A 355 6.71 8.38 13.21
C LEU A 355 7.22 9.65 13.90
N ASN A 356 6.41 10.36 14.69
CA ASN A 356 6.81 11.58 15.43
C ASN A 356 7.19 11.30 16.88
N VAL A 357 7.24 10.03 17.28
CA VAL A 357 7.75 9.65 18.60
C VAL A 357 9.22 10.07 18.74
N LYS A 358 9.58 10.45 19.97
CA LYS A 358 10.93 10.86 20.37
C LYS A 358 11.78 9.70 20.85
N GLU A 359 11.11 8.63 21.26
CA GLU A 359 11.70 7.41 21.77
C GLU A 359 10.92 6.22 21.24
N ILE A 360 11.62 5.10 21.11
CA ILE A 360 11.00 3.83 20.78
C ILE A 360 10.14 3.40 21.99
N PRO A 361 8.86 3.05 21.80
CA PRO A 361 8.01 2.60 22.89
C PRO A 361 8.59 1.34 23.57
N LYS A 362 8.68 1.35 24.90
CA LYS A 362 9.38 0.32 25.68
C LYS A 362 8.75 -1.07 25.57
N ASP A 363 7.42 -1.11 25.45
CA ASP A 363 6.64 -2.36 25.44
C ASP A 363 6.39 -2.89 24.02
N LEU A 364 6.95 -2.23 23.00
CA LEU A 364 6.78 -2.62 21.60
C LEU A 364 8.07 -3.22 21.04
N ILE A 365 7.90 -4.32 20.33
CA ILE A 365 8.93 -4.90 19.45
C ILE A 365 8.40 -4.96 18.03
N VAL A 366 9.30 -5.08 17.05
CA VAL A 366 8.91 -5.36 15.67
C VAL A 366 9.02 -6.86 15.45
N VAL A 367 7.96 -7.48 14.94
CA VAL A 367 7.94 -8.91 14.62
C VAL A 367 7.53 -9.12 13.17
N GLN A 368 8.08 -10.16 12.56
CA GLN A 368 7.71 -10.64 11.25
C GLN A 368 6.94 -11.96 11.36
N ILE A 369 5.74 -11.96 10.80
CA ILE A 369 4.79 -13.07 10.82
C ILE A 369 4.59 -13.54 9.36
N PRO A 370 4.63 -14.84 9.06
CA PRO A 370 4.30 -15.34 7.72
C PRO A 370 2.88 -14.96 7.25
N GLY A 371 2.69 -14.91 5.94
CA GLY A 371 1.39 -14.66 5.32
C GLY A 371 0.38 -15.76 5.63
N LYS A 372 -0.92 -15.45 5.50
CA LYS A 372 -2.02 -16.40 5.83
C LYS A 372 -1.88 -17.74 5.11
N ARG A 373 -1.48 -17.72 3.84
CA ARG A 373 -1.29 -18.95 3.04
C ARG A 373 -0.13 -19.81 3.55
N THR A 374 0.92 -19.20 4.09
CA THR A 374 2.03 -19.93 4.73
C THR A 374 1.61 -20.49 6.09
N LEU A 375 0.89 -19.71 6.90
CA LEU A 375 0.49 -20.08 8.27
C LEU A 375 -0.50 -21.24 8.33
N ASP A 376 -1.53 -21.21 7.49
CA ASP A 376 -2.50 -22.30 7.39
C ASP A 376 -3.00 -22.43 5.94
N PRO A 377 -2.21 -23.10 5.06
CA PRO A 377 -2.59 -23.30 3.66
C PRO A 377 -3.89 -24.10 3.51
N ILE A 378 -4.22 -24.98 4.46
CA ILE A 378 -5.42 -25.82 4.41
C ILE A 378 -6.65 -24.98 4.76
N GLY A 379 -6.59 -24.19 5.84
CA GLY A 379 -7.63 -23.23 6.20
C GLY A 379 -7.85 -22.20 5.10
N GLN A 380 -6.77 -21.65 4.53
CA GLN A 380 -6.84 -20.71 3.42
C GLN A 380 -7.54 -21.32 2.20
N ASN A 381 -7.16 -22.55 1.79
CA ASN A 381 -7.79 -23.26 0.67
C ASN A 381 -9.30 -23.43 0.85
N LYS A 382 -9.77 -23.74 2.07
CA LYS A 382 -11.19 -23.86 2.41
C LYS A 382 -11.96 -22.53 2.25
N THR A 383 -11.31 -21.39 2.53
CA THR A 383 -11.94 -20.06 2.41
C THR A 383 -11.96 -19.50 0.99
N SER A 384 -11.10 -19.98 0.08
CA SER A 384 -10.92 -19.41 -1.26
C SER A 384 -11.42 -20.28 -2.42
N ASP A 385 -12.17 -21.35 -2.16
CA ASP A 385 -12.57 -22.37 -3.15
C ASP A 385 -11.37 -22.95 -3.95
N LEU A 386 -10.16 -22.84 -3.40
CA LEU A 386 -8.92 -23.33 -4.00
C LEU A 386 -8.60 -24.69 -3.40
N ASN A 387 -9.21 -25.77 -3.90
CA ASN A 387 -8.86 -27.11 -3.46
C ASN A 387 -7.64 -27.65 -4.24
N THR A 388 -6.50 -26.96 -4.14
CA THR A 388 -5.26 -27.35 -4.82
C THR A 388 -4.21 -27.79 -3.81
N SER A 389 -3.52 -28.88 -4.12
CA SER A 389 -2.40 -29.37 -3.33
C SER A 389 -1.09 -28.67 -3.70
N ASP A 390 -1.10 -27.90 -4.79
CA ASP A 390 0.03 -27.17 -5.38
C ASP A 390 0.87 -26.42 -4.34
N TYR A 391 0.23 -25.60 -3.50
CA TYR A 391 0.95 -24.85 -2.48
C TYR A 391 1.56 -25.77 -1.41
N LEU A 392 0.83 -26.81 -0.98
CA LEU A 392 1.31 -27.79 -0.01
C LEU A 392 2.53 -28.55 -0.55
N LYS A 393 2.52 -28.94 -1.83
CA LYS A 393 3.67 -29.61 -2.46
C LYS A 393 4.90 -28.70 -2.56
N LYS A 394 4.70 -27.39 -2.77
CA LYS A 394 5.78 -26.41 -2.93
C LYS A 394 6.36 -25.90 -1.61
N HIS A 395 5.52 -25.79 -0.58
CA HIS A 395 5.86 -25.08 0.67
C HIS A 395 5.73 -25.96 1.92
N GLY A 396 5.07 -27.11 1.82
CA GLY A 396 4.77 -27.98 2.95
C GLY A 396 3.61 -27.47 3.81
N VAL A 397 3.50 -28.06 5.01
CA VAL A 397 2.53 -27.70 6.04
C VAL A 397 3.18 -27.92 7.41
N GLN A 398 2.83 -27.10 8.41
CA GLN A 398 3.43 -27.13 9.75
C GLN A 398 2.37 -26.86 10.82
N LEU A 399 2.56 -27.42 12.02
CA LEU A 399 1.69 -27.17 13.18
C LEU A 399 2.17 -26.02 14.05
N GLN A 400 3.46 -25.69 13.97
CA GLN A 400 4.11 -24.74 14.86
C GLN A 400 5.00 -23.82 14.06
N PHE A 401 4.82 -22.53 14.27
CA PHE A 401 5.60 -21.45 13.67
C PHE A 401 6.24 -20.62 14.78
N GLU A 402 7.28 -19.89 14.42
CA GLU A 402 7.92 -18.88 15.28
C GLU A 402 8.04 -17.58 14.50
N ALA A 403 7.53 -16.48 15.06
CA ALA A 403 7.67 -15.16 14.48
C ALA A 403 9.09 -14.64 14.70
N LYS A 404 9.63 -13.95 13.70
CA LYS A 404 10.99 -13.41 13.78
C LYS A 404 10.96 -12.04 14.43
N VAL A 405 11.74 -11.85 15.49
CA VAL A 405 11.93 -10.55 16.12
C VAL A 405 12.93 -9.72 15.32
N ILE A 406 12.54 -8.51 14.95
CA ILE A 406 13.39 -7.53 14.26
C ILE A 406 13.79 -6.46 15.28
N PRO A 407 15.08 -6.33 15.61
CA PRO A 407 15.53 -5.26 16.49
C PRO A 407 15.27 -3.88 15.88
N TRP A 408 14.74 -2.93 16.66
CA TRP A 408 14.41 -1.59 16.17
C TRP A 408 15.57 -0.89 15.43
N HIS A 409 16.81 -1.07 15.87
CA HIS A 409 17.99 -0.45 15.23
C HIS A 409 18.25 -0.96 13.80
N GLN A 410 17.68 -2.11 13.44
CA GLN A 410 17.71 -2.69 12.09
C GLN A 410 16.57 -2.19 11.20
N THR A 411 15.63 -1.41 11.74
CA THR A 411 14.53 -0.78 10.98
C THR A 411 14.90 0.63 10.56
N ARG A 412 14.18 1.18 9.57
CA ARG A 412 14.31 2.60 9.18
C ARG A 412 13.68 3.54 10.21
N PHE A 413 12.73 3.04 11.00
CA PHE A 413 12.05 3.77 12.07
C PHE A 413 13.02 4.34 13.11
N ALA A 414 14.02 3.57 13.54
CA ALA A 414 14.99 4.04 14.53
C ALA A 414 15.79 5.27 14.05
N GLU A 415 16.02 5.41 12.74
CA GLU A 415 16.66 6.61 12.19
C GLU A 415 15.72 7.80 12.17
N THR A 416 14.44 7.56 11.91
CA THR A 416 13.39 8.58 11.98
C THR A 416 13.27 9.16 13.39
N VAL A 417 13.27 8.32 14.43
CA VAL A 417 13.30 8.77 15.84
C VAL A 417 14.54 9.64 16.13
N LYS A 418 15.73 9.23 15.67
CA LYS A 418 16.95 10.03 15.81
C LYS A 418 16.85 11.39 15.11
N ARG A 419 16.29 11.43 13.89
CA ARG A 419 16.08 12.66 13.12
C ARG A 419 15.13 13.63 13.84
N ASN A 420 14.03 13.13 14.42
CA ASN A 420 13.07 13.95 15.17
C ASN A 420 13.74 14.67 16.35
N ASN A 421 14.55 13.94 17.13
CA ASN A 421 15.27 14.51 18.27
C ASN A 421 16.23 15.63 17.85
N VAL A 422 16.93 15.47 16.72
CA VAL A 422 17.84 16.52 16.18
C VAL A 422 17.05 17.74 15.71
N GLN A 423 15.91 17.56 15.04
CA GLN A 423 15.07 18.66 14.56
C GLN A 423 14.50 19.48 15.72
N GLU A 424 14.04 18.82 16.80
CA GLU A 424 13.54 19.51 17.98
C GLU A 424 14.64 20.34 18.67
N MET A 425 15.86 19.80 18.80
CA MET A 425 16.99 20.57 19.34
C MET A 425 17.27 21.83 18.52
N LYS A 426 17.22 21.73 17.19
CA LYS A 426 17.38 22.89 16.29
C LYS A 426 16.22 23.88 16.40
N ALA A 427 14.98 23.40 16.56
CA ALA A 427 13.80 24.26 16.75
C ALA A 427 13.87 25.01 18.09
N LYS A 428 14.26 24.33 19.18
CA LYS A 428 14.49 24.93 20.49
C LYS A 428 15.57 26.00 20.43
N GLN A 429 16.71 25.72 19.79
CA GLN A 429 17.80 26.71 19.60
C GLN A 429 17.35 27.92 18.77
N LYS A 430 16.54 27.73 17.72
CA LYS A 430 15.96 28.86 16.96
C LYS A 430 14.98 29.69 17.79
N SER A 431 14.17 29.06 18.64
CA SER A 431 13.23 29.77 19.52
C SER A 431 13.92 30.55 20.66
N THR A 432 15.13 30.14 21.07
CA THR A 432 15.94 30.87 22.07
C THR A 432 16.66 32.08 21.48
N ILE A 433 16.73 32.19 20.14
CA ILE A 433 17.29 33.33 19.43
C ILE A 433 16.11 34.16 18.88
N SER A 434 15.42 34.88 19.77
CA SER A 434 14.54 36.00 19.37
C SER A 434 15.35 37.32 19.37
N PRO A 435 15.00 38.31 18.53
CA PRO A 435 15.92 39.33 18.03
C PRO A 435 16.38 40.31 19.12
N LYS A 436 17.59 40.86 18.93
CA LYS A 436 18.13 41.98 19.71
C LYS A 436 17.08 43.11 19.81
N PRO A 437 17.01 43.83 20.95
CA PRO A 437 16.13 44.99 21.07
C PRO A 437 16.48 46.02 20.00
N GLU A 438 15.45 46.58 19.36
CA GLU A 438 15.59 47.77 18.50
C GLU A 438 16.25 48.88 19.34
N GLU A 439 17.43 49.33 18.92
CA GLU A 439 18.00 50.57 19.41
C GLU A 439 17.07 51.71 19.03
N GLU A 440 16.57 52.42 20.04
CA GLU A 440 15.82 53.66 19.92
C GLU A 440 16.55 54.64 18.98
N SER A 441 16.07 54.77 17.75
CA SER A 441 16.48 55.87 16.90
C SER A 441 15.83 57.15 17.41
N THR A 442 16.58 57.90 18.22
CA THR A 442 16.23 59.24 18.68
C THR A 442 15.83 60.13 17.50
N VAL A 443 14.60 60.62 17.55
CA VAL A 443 14.03 61.61 16.62
C VAL A 443 14.85 62.91 16.70
N ASN A 444 15.68 63.16 15.70
CA ASN A 444 16.37 64.43 15.52
C ASN A 444 15.45 65.43 14.80
N LYS A 445 14.77 66.29 15.56
CA LYS A 445 14.16 67.52 15.07
C LYS A 445 15.25 68.42 14.48
N ARG A 446 15.22 68.68 13.17
CA ARG A 446 15.88 69.87 12.60
C ARG A 446 14.91 70.70 11.75
N LYS A 447 14.73 71.91 12.28
CA LYS A 447 14.04 73.11 11.79
C LYS A 447 14.18 73.34 10.28
N GLY A 448 13.06 73.73 9.67
CA GLY A 448 13.03 74.33 8.35
C GLY A 448 13.83 75.64 8.29
N ARG A 449 14.34 75.92 7.09
CA ARG A 449 14.97 77.19 6.74
C ARG A 449 14.21 77.75 5.53
N ARG A 450 13.69 78.96 5.67
CA ARG A 450 13.18 79.81 4.60
C ARG A 450 14.27 80.00 3.53
N MET A 451 13.89 79.85 2.26
CA MET A 451 13.94 80.92 1.27
C MET A 451 12.82 80.72 0.26
#